data_AF-A0A6P6JXH1-F1
#
_entry.id   AF-A0A6P6JXH1-F1
#
_cell.length_a   1.000
_cell.length_b   1.000
_cell.length_c   1.000
_cell.angle_alpha   90.00
_cell.angle_beta   90.00
_cell.angle_gamma   90.00
#
_symmetry.space_group_name_H-M   'P 1'
#
loop_
_entity.id
_entity.type
_entity.pdbx_description
1 polymer ?
#
loop_
_entity_poly.entity_id
_entity_poly.type
_entity_poly.pdbx_seq_one_letter_code
_entity_poly.pdbx_strand_id
1 'polypeptide(L)'
;MMLEGAKEFKNKKDEIKKTQALSSDYEQTGYDRGHLYPNSFQCGEGCKATFTLTNAAPMDACFNRIHWKLWEGYLKTFLINSLHDEEATAYIVTGTVPGQDKIPQSGDRDLKRVTIPSHIWTAVCYEHKEHDKSFSFGYIGLNQPEFNIELMSVSEINKQLSKPPNPPVKIFHDDCFSGKPASEEAMKQFLNQIKLPEHLRFQMSKSAQNSLLSIFDAISSDSTGPSNEPTVLDVTATLAFDSSTSHLTSTETLKRRFDTSCVVTDVKKRHRSDKQKRQVSEGSESIECRLVPEKSVDGKSSADGSPCSCSEDNGYKCSTQESKSKSCCSTPCLYQEQLKGYRCYSGKTQIECSPQYSLITVKGNRCRDDHPCATYGKDYYWCFINDKSWEHCSPPLWGSRAKDGKYCRSNYACAKYDKNDPWCYTDDKNWNSCCTSDDYFSAVNYKTCKPDHPCGYYGKTYLWCNTTDGKWNYCCKEFKK
;
A
#
# COMPACT_ATOMS: atom_id res chain seq x y z
N MET A 1 -42.56 2.46 44.18
CA MET A 1 -42.09 1.55 43.11
C MET A 1 -41.05 2.14 42.15
N MET A 2 -41.34 3.09 41.24
CA MET A 2 -40.30 3.57 40.29
C MET A 2 -39.11 4.31 40.95
N LEU A 3 -39.36 5.10 41.99
CA LEU A 3 -38.31 5.86 42.71
C LEU A 3 -37.44 4.97 43.63
N GLU A 4 -38.01 3.90 44.17
CA GLU A 4 -37.28 2.92 45.01
C GLU A 4 -36.33 2.08 44.15
N GLY A 5 -36.79 1.61 42.99
CA GLY A 5 -35.94 0.90 42.04
C GLY A 5 -34.77 1.76 41.59
N ALA A 6 -34.99 3.04 41.24
CA ALA A 6 -33.91 3.96 40.85
C ALA A 6 -32.86 4.18 41.96
N LYS A 7 -33.29 4.23 43.22
CA LYS A 7 -32.40 4.38 44.38
C LYS A 7 -31.60 3.11 44.66
N GLU A 8 -32.23 1.94 44.52
CA GLU A 8 -31.59 0.63 44.67
C GLU A 8 -30.55 0.37 43.56
N PHE A 9 -30.86 0.71 42.31
CA PHE A 9 -29.90 0.66 41.19
C PHE A 9 -28.71 1.60 41.39
N LYS A 10 -28.94 2.80 41.95
CA LYS A 10 -27.86 3.76 42.25
C LYS A 10 -26.94 3.23 43.35
N ASN A 11 -27.49 2.69 44.43
CA ASN A 11 -26.70 2.10 45.52
C ASN A 11 -25.85 0.92 45.04
N LYS A 12 -26.42 0.03 44.21
CA LYS A 12 -25.68 -1.10 43.63
C LYS A 12 -24.53 -0.62 42.72
N LYS A 13 -24.75 0.43 41.94
CA LYS A 13 -23.71 1.03 41.09
C LYS A 13 -22.57 1.65 41.92
N ASP A 14 -22.89 2.30 43.03
CA ASP A 14 -21.91 2.91 43.93
C ASP A 14 -21.08 1.84 44.67
N GLU A 15 -21.64 0.67 44.98
CA GLU A 15 -20.89 -0.47 45.51
C GLU A 15 -19.95 -1.07 44.48
N ILE A 16 -20.41 -1.34 43.26
CA ILE A 16 -19.58 -1.86 42.16
C ILE A 16 -18.43 -0.89 41.84
N LYS A 17 -18.70 0.42 41.87
CA LYS A 17 -17.69 1.47 41.65
C LYS A 17 -16.48 1.31 42.58
N LYS A 18 -16.62 0.75 43.78
CA LYS A 18 -15.51 0.62 44.73
C LYS A 18 -14.45 -0.40 44.29
N THR A 19 -14.83 -1.43 43.53
CA THR A 19 -13.96 -2.56 43.19
C THR A 19 -13.82 -2.81 41.69
N GLN A 20 -14.65 -2.20 40.85
CA GLN A 20 -14.67 -2.43 39.42
C GLN A 20 -14.83 -1.14 38.61
N ALA A 21 -14.35 -1.18 37.38
CA ALA A 21 -14.63 -0.17 36.37
C ALA A 21 -16.12 -0.16 35.98
N LEU A 22 -16.61 1.03 35.65
CA LEU A 22 -17.92 1.32 35.08
C LEU A 22 -17.72 1.81 33.64
N SER A 23 -18.75 1.65 32.80
CA SER A 23 -18.68 2.13 31.40
C SER A 23 -18.34 3.62 31.32
N SER A 24 -18.84 4.40 32.27
CA SER A 24 -18.60 5.84 32.35
C SER A 24 -17.15 6.24 32.61
N ASP A 25 -16.29 5.33 33.09
CA ASP A 25 -14.87 5.64 33.29
C ASP A 25 -14.08 5.66 31.97
N TYR A 26 -14.61 5.01 30.92
CA TYR A 26 -14.01 4.95 29.59
C TYR A 26 -14.55 6.03 28.64
N GLU A 27 -15.70 6.62 28.96
CA GLU A 27 -16.34 7.63 28.12
C GLU A 27 -15.43 8.86 27.93
N GLN A 28 -15.24 9.26 26.66
CA GLN A 28 -14.48 10.47 26.28
C GLN A 28 -13.00 10.45 26.69
N THR A 29 -12.42 9.27 26.92
CA THR A 29 -11.00 9.14 27.32
C THR A 29 -10.05 8.93 26.14
N GLY A 30 -10.56 8.54 24.97
CA GLY A 30 -9.74 8.12 23.82
C GLY A 30 -9.24 6.67 23.90
N TYR A 31 -9.35 6.03 25.07
CA TYR A 31 -8.99 4.62 25.26
C TYR A 31 -10.17 3.69 24.95
N ASP A 32 -9.84 2.58 24.31
CA ASP A 32 -10.78 1.48 24.12
C ASP A 32 -10.90 0.62 25.38
N ARG A 33 -12.04 -0.06 25.48
CA ARG A 33 -12.21 -1.23 26.33
C ARG A 33 -11.53 -2.42 25.65
N GLY A 34 -10.21 -2.50 25.77
CA GLY A 34 -9.42 -3.57 25.17
C GLY A 34 -9.66 -4.88 25.91
N HIS A 35 -10.08 -5.91 25.17
CA HIS A 35 -10.41 -7.22 25.76
C HIS A 35 -9.11 -7.95 26.13
N LEU A 36 -9.04 -8.53 27.33
CA LEU A 36 -7.91 -9.36 27.74
C LEU A 36 -8.11 -10.80 27.28
N TYR A 37 -9.29 -11.36 27.59
CA TYR A 37 -9.74 -12.59 26.98
C TYR A 37 -10.52 -12.29 25.69
N PRO A 38 -9.99 -12.61 24.50
CA PRO A 38 -10.57 -12.12 23.25
C PRO A 38 -11.87 -12.85 22.92
N ASN A 39 -12.90 -12.09 22.51
CA ASN A 39 -14.19 -12.64 22.09
C ASN A 39 -14.06 -13.67 20.93
N SER A 40 -13.00 -13.59 20.14
CA SER A 40 -12.75 -14.47 19.00
C SER A 40 -12.53 -15.95 19.37
N PHE A 41 -12.18 -16.25 20.63
CA PHE A 41 -12.02 -17.61 21.15
C PHE A 41 -13.31 -18.19 21.75
N GLN A 42 -14.42 -17.45 21.74
CA GLN A 42 -15.68 -17.83 22.39
C GLN A 42 -16.85 -17.85 21.41
N CYS A 43 -17.91 -18.56 21.80
CA CYS A 43 -19.21 -18.55 21.14
C CYS A 43 -20.35 -18.54 22.19
N GLY A 44 -21.57 -18.16 21.78
CA GLY A 44 -22.75 -18.20 22.66
C GLY A 44 -22.65 -17.28 23.88
N GLU A 45 -23.00 -17.80 25.06
CA GLU A 45 -22.95 -17.05 26.33
C GLU A 45 -21.52 -16.66 26.73
N GLY A 46 -20.51 -17.43 26.31
CA GLY A 46 -19.10 -17.11 26.52
C GLY A 46 -18.71 -15.78 25.85
N CYS A 47 -19.26 -15.47 24.67
CA CYS A 47 -19.05 -14.18 24.01
C CYS A 47 -19.53 -13.03 24.89
N LYS A 48 -20.73 -13.13 25.46
CA LYS A 48 -21.31 -12.06 26.30
C LYS A 48 -20.44 -11.80 27.53
N ALA A 49 -19.91 -12.85 28.14
CA ALA A 49 -19.01 -12.72 29.29
C ALA A 49 -17.73 -11.93 28.95
N THR A 50 -17.21 -12.03 27.73
CA THR A 50 -15.99 -11.28 27.34
C THR A 50 -16.17 -9.76 27.37
N PHE A 51 -17.40 -9.25 27.17
CA PHE A 51 -17.70 -7.81 27.19
C PHE A 51 -17.83 -7.21 28.60
N THR A 52 -17.63 -8.01 29.65
CA THR A 52 -17.60 -7.52 31.03
C THR A 52 -16.34 -6.69 31.29
N LEU A 53 -16.45 -5.62 32.08
CA LEU A 53 -15.31 -4.76 32.39
C LEU A 53 -14.28 -5.41 33.33
N THR A 54 -14.59 -6.57 33.91
CA THR A 54 -13.61 -7.43 34.59
C THR A 54 -12.64 -8.09 33.62
N ASN A 55 -12.96 -8.10 32.32
CA ASN A 55 -12.15 -8.65 31.24
C ASN A 55 -11.60 -7.56 30.30
N ALA A 56 -11.60 -6.29 30.73
CA ALA A 56 -11.18 -5.18 29.89
C ALA A 56 -10.18 -4.27 30.60
N ALA A 57 -9.20 -3.78 29.85
CA ALA A 57 -8.27 -2.75 30.28
C ALA A 57 -8.29 -1.56 29.30
N PRO A 58 -7.93 -0.34 29.73
CA PRO A 58 -7.73 0.79 28.83
C PRO A 58 -6.62 0.49 27.82
N MET A 59 -6.95 0.29 26.55
CA MET A 59 -5.95 0.11 25.50
C MET A 59 -6.02 1.29 24.53
N ASP A 60 -4.86 1.75 24.06
CA ASP A 60 -4.81 2.74 23.00
C ASP A 60 -5.63 2.24 21.79
N ALA A 61 -6.39 3.14 21.16
CA ALA A 61 -7.33 2.76 20.12
C ALA A 61 -6.63 2.19 18.87
N CYS A 62 -5.46 2.71 18.50
CA CYS A 62 -4.68 2.18 17.39
C CYS A 62 -4.06 0.83 17.76
N PHE A 63 -3.45 0.74 18.95
CA PHE A 63 -2.89 -0.51 19.46
C PHE A 63 -3.93 -1.65 19.48
N ASN A 64 -5.09 -1.41 20.10
CA ASN A 64 -6.14 -2.41 20.28
C ASN A 64 -6.76 -2.85 18.95
N ARG A 65 -7.19 -1.88 18.12
CA ARG A 65 -7.99 -2.16 16.92
C ARG A 65 -7.18 -2.72 15.76
N ILE A 66 -5.87 -2.43 15.74
CA ILE A 66 -4.98 -2.79 14.63
C ILE A 66 -3.98 -3.84 15.09
N HIS A 67 -2.98 -3.44 15.88
CA HIS A 67 -1.82 -4.28 16.17
C HIS A 67 -2.20 -5.49 17.02
N TRP A 68 -2.85 -5.26 18.16
CA TRP A 68 -3.24 -6.32 19.08
C TRP A 68 -4.26 -7.27 18.46
N LYS A 69 -5.29 -6.73 17.79
CA LYS A 69 -6.28 -7.53 17.05
C LYS A 69 -5.64 -8.44 15.99
N LEU A 70 -4.61 -7.98 15.28
CA LEU A 70 -3.90 -8.80 14.30
C LEU A 70 -3.18 -9.98 14.98
N TRP A 71 -2.47 -9.72 16.08
CA TRP A 71 -1.77 -10.76 16.84
C TRP A 71 -2.72 -11.76 17.48
N GLU A 72 -3.87 -11.33 18.02
CA GLU A 72 -4.93 -12.23 18.47
C GLU A 72 -5.44 -13.13 17.34
N GLY A 73 -5.59 -12.57 16.13
CA GLY A 73 -5.97 -13.30 14.93
C GLY A 73 -4.93 -14.34 14.52
N TYR A 74 -3.65 -13.97 14.49
CA TYR A 74 -2.56 -14.89 14.21
C TYR A 74 -2.49 -16.01 15.24
N LEU A 75 -2.59 -15.69 16.53
CA LEU A 75 -2.56 -16.68 17.61
C LEU A 75 -3.71 -17.68 17.47
N LYS A 76 -4.92 -17.17 17.19
CA LYS A 76 -6.09 -18.03 16.97
C LYS A 76 -5.87 -19.01 15.83
N THR A 77 -5.41 -18.52 14.68
CA THR A 77 -5.14 -19.37 13.50
C THR A 77 -4.04 -20.38 13.78
N PHE A 78 -2.95 -19.95 14.43
CA PHE A 78 -1.86 -20.83 14.83
C PHE A 78 -2.37 -21.99 15.69
N LEU A 79 -3.08 -21.68 16.78
CA LEU A 79 -3.58 -22.70 17.71
C LEU A 79 -4.61 -23.63 17.10
N ILE A 80 -5.56 -23.12 16.29
CA ILE A 80 -6.53 -23.97 15.59
C ILE A 80 -5.80 -24.97 14.67
N ASN A 81 -4.79 -24.50 13.94
CA ASN A 81 -4.02 -25.35 13.05
C ASN A 81 -3.17 -26.39 13.82
N SER A 82 -2.69 -26.04 15.02
CA SER A 82 -1.96 -26.99 15.88
C SER A 82 -2.88 -28.02 16.54
N LEU A 83 -4.11 -27.65 16.91
CA LEU A 83 -5.06 -28.49 17.65
C LEU A 83 -5.82 -29.53 16.79
N HIS A 84 -5.50 -29.67 15.50
CA HIS A 84 -6.21 -30.56 14.59
C HIS A 84 -6.21 -32.04 14.99
N ASP A 85 -5.28 -32.47 15.86
CA ASP A 85 -5.10 -33.89 16.21
C ASP A 85 -5.92 -34.34 17.46
N GLU A 86 -6.76 -33.51 18.08
CA GLU A 86 -7.55 -33.82 19.31
C GLU A 86 -6.73 -34.33 20.53
N GLU A 87 -5.41 -34.27 20.45
CA GLU A 87 -4.50 -34.80 21.48
C GLU A 87 -3.89 -33.72 22.38
N ALA A 88 -4.39 -32.49 22.32
CA ALA A 88 -3.81 -31.39 23.05
C ALA A 88 -4.84 -30.38 23.58
N THR A 89 -4.42 -29.63 24.59
CA THR A 89 -5.16 -28.51 25.17
C THR A 89 -4.28 -27.27 25.18
N ALA A 90 -4.83 -26.13 24.71
CA ALA A 90 -4.15 -24.85 24.74
C ALA A 90 -4.72 -23.97 25.86
N TYR A 91 -3.85 -23.52 26.76
CA TYR A 91 -4.15 -22.55 27.81
C TYR A 91 -3.57 -21.20 27.41
N ILE A 92 -4.41 -20.17 27.41
CA ILE A 92 -4.02 -18.80 27.05
C ILE A 92 -4.25 -17.91 28.26
N VAL A 93 -3.21 -17.20 28.68
CA VAL A 93 -3.28 -16.22 29.77
C VAL A 93 -2.89 -14.87 29.21
N THR A 94 -3.82 -13.91 29.27
CA THR A 94 -3.57 -12.52 28.89
C THR A 94 -3.58 -11.65 30.14
N GLY A 95 -2.65 -10.72 30.22
CA GLY A 95 -2.57 -9.77 31.32
C GLY A 95 -2.06 -8.41 30.90
N THR A 96 -1.89 -7.55 31.88
CA THR A 96 -1.37 -6.20 31.68
C THR A 96 -0.27 -5.88 32.69
N VAL A 97 0.61 -4.96 32.33
CA VAL A 97 1.56 -4.33 33.25
C VAL A 97 0.99 -2.97 33.63
N PRO A 98 0.67 -2.71 34.91
CA PRO A 98 0.15 -1.41 35.34
C PRO A 98 1.06 -0.26 34.91
N GLY A 99 0.48 0.78 34.32
CA GLY A 99 1.18 2.03 34.03
C GLY A 99 1.02 3.05 35.16
N GLN A 100 1.48 4.27 34.91
CA GLN A 100 1.43 5.37 35.88
C GLN A 100 0.11 6.15 35.81
N ASP A 101 -0.47 6.24 34.61
CA ASP A 101 -1.67 7.04 34.37
C ASP A 101 -2.95 6.23 34.59
N LYS A 102 -4.06 6.96 34.80
CA LYS A 102 -5.38 6.39 35.02
C LYS A 102 -6.45 7.19 34.31
N ILE A 103 -7.55 6.54 33.94
CA ILE A 103 -8.75 7.15 33.37
C ILE A 103 -9.90 7.25 34.39
N PRO A 104 -10.83 8.22 34.22
CA PRO A 104 -10.78 9.33 33.26
C PRO A 104 -9.75 10.41 33.67
N GLN A 105 -9.16 11.10 32.67
CA GLN A 105 -8.13 12.12 32.87
C GLN A 105 -8.69 13.55 33.08
N SER A 106 -9.94 13.84 32.71
CA SER A 106 -10.57 15.16 32.87
C SER A 106 -11.98 15.09 33.47
N GLY A 107 -12.35 16.11 34.27
CA GLY A 107 -13.67 16.28 34.88
C GLY A 107 -13.74 16.00 36.39
N ASP A 108 -14.55 16.79 37.10
CA ASP A 108 -14.87 16.63 38.52
C ASP A 108 -15.83 15.44 38.74
N ARG A 109 -15.29 14.23 38.60
CA ARG A 109 -15.95 12.96 38.93
C ARG A 109 -14.93 12.04 39.58
N ASP A 110 -14.80 12.06 40.90
CA ASP A 110 -14.09 11.06 41.73
C ASP A 110 -12.93 10.31 41.02
N LEU A 111 -11.82 11.06 40.89
CA LEU A 111 -10.71 10.95 39.94
C LEU A 111 -10.03 9.57 39.76
N LYS A 112 -9.49 9.34 38.53
CA LYS A 112 -8.40 8.39 38.21
C LYS A 112 -8.58 6.98 38.78
N ARG A 113 -9.61 6.27 38.31
CA ARG A 113 -10.01 4.97 38.90
C ARG A 113 -9.39 3.77 38.20
N VAL A 114 -9.31 3.80 36.88
CA VAL A 114 -8.87 2.64 36.07
C VAL A 114 -7.47 2.92 35.55
N THR A 115 -6.50 2.10 35.95
CA THR A 115 -5.11 2.25 35.52
C THR A 115 -4.96 1.95 34.04
N ILE A 116 -4.29 2.86 33.32
CA ILE A 116 -3.85 2.63 31.95
C ILE A 116 -2.61 1.72 32.02
N PRO A 117 -2.63 0.53 31.42
CA PRO A 117 -1.46 -0.34 31.39
C PRO A 117 -0.37 0.24 30.51
N SER A 118 0.89 0.04 30.91
CA SER A 118 2.05 0.35 30.07
C SER A 118 2.21 -0.69 28.97
N HIS A 119 1.99 -1.96 29.30
CA HIS A 119 2.12 -3.08 28.38
C HIS A 119 0.95 -4.04 28.52
N ILE A 120 0.64 -4.74 27.42
CA ILE A 120 -0.30 -5.86 27.36
C ILE A 120 0.51 -7.08 26.96
N TRP A 121 0.23 -8.23 27.55
CA TRP A 121 0.94 -9.48 27.23
C TRP A 121 -0.01 -10.67 27.15
N THR A 122 0.36 -11.64 26.33
CA THR A 122 -0.31 -12.95 26.21
C THR A 122 0.73 -14.05 26.29
N ALA A 123 0.46 -15.06 27.12
CA ALA A 123 1.26 -16.28 27.23
C ALA A 123 0.40 -17.50 26.90
N VAL A 124 1.02 -18.46 26.24
CA VAL A 124 0.37 -19.64 25.68
C VAL A 124 1.10 -20.88 26.17
N CYS A 125 0.34 -21.82 26.71
CA CYS A 125 0.80 -23.14 27.11
C CYS A 125 0.03 -24.17 26.30
N TYR A 126 0.72 -24.93 25.46
CA TYR A 126 0.15 -25.99 24.64
C TYR A 126 0.60 -27.33 25.21
N GLU A 127 -0.34 -28.05 25.81
CA GLU A 127 -0.11 -29.35 26.43
C GLU A 127 -0.63 -30.45 25.52
N HIS A 128 0.29 -31.21 24.93
CA HIS A 128 -0.01 -32.36 24.08
C HIS A 128 0.18 -33.65 24.89
N LYS A 129 -0.61 -34.70 24.61
CA LYS A 129 -0.49 -36.03 25.25
C LYS A 129 0.95 -36.55 25.21
N GLU A 130 1.61 -36.44 24.06
CA GLU A 130 3.06 -36.58 23.93
C GLU A 130 3.78 -35.33 24.46
N HIS A 131 4.36 -35.41 25.65
CA HIS A 131 5.05 -34.28 26.31
C HIS A 131 6.16 -33.60 25.48
N ASP A 132 6.76 -34.28 24.50
CA ASP A 132 7.80 -33.69 23.64
C ASP A 132 7.25 -32.83 22.51
N LYS A 133 5.95 -32.94 22.23
CA LYS A 133 5.21 -32.05 21.32
C LYS A 133 4.57 -30.87 22.05
N SER A 134 4.68 -30.82 23.39
CA SER A 134 4.18 -29.69 24.19
C SER A 134 5.11 -28.50 24.08
N PHE A 135 4.54 -27.30 24.00
CA PHE A 135 5.29 -26.06 23.79
C PHE A 135 4.67 -24.87 24.52
N SER A 136 5.45 -23.81 24.71
CA SER A 136 4.93 -22.52 25.15
C SER A 136 5.70 -21.35 24.55
N PHE A 137 5.00 -20.23 24.46
CA PHE A 137 5.56 -18.94 24.10
C PHE A 137 4.63 -17.83 24.59
N GLY A 138 5.03 -16.59 24.41
CA GLY A 138 4.11 -15.47 24.55
C GLY A 138 4.63 -14.22 23.87
N TYR A 139 3.85 -13.17 23.91
CA TYR A 139 4.22 -11.88 23.37
C TYR A 139 3.77 -10.75 24.29
N ILE A 140 4.53 -9.65 24.29
CA ILE A 140 4.26 -8.44 25.06
C ILE A 140 4.36 -7.23 24.15
N GLY A 141 3.44 -6.28 24.30
CA GLY A 141 3.43 -5.06 23.50
C GLY A 141 3.20 -3.81 24.31
N LEU A 142 3.79 -2.71 23.86
CA LEU A 142 3.65 -1.39 24.47
C LEU A 142 2.29 -0.79 24.10
N ASN A 143 1.56 -0.25 25.08
CA ASN A 143 0.20 0.30 24.90
C ASN A 143 0.20 1.68 24.22
N GLN A 144 0.69 1.73 22.99
CA GLN A 144 0.93 2.93 22.20
C GLN A 144 0.54 2.71 20.72
N PRO A 145 0.28 3.78 19.95
CA PRO A 145 -0.18 3.65 18.56
C PRO A 145 0.86 3.02 17.61
N GLU A 146 2.15 3.09 17.96
CA GLU A 146 3.25 2.49 17.20
C GLU A 146 3.23 0.95 17.28
N PHE A 147 3.75 0.30 16.23
CA PHE A 147 3.90 -1.16 16.25
C PHE A 147 5.09 -1.54 17.13
N ASN A 148 4.82 -2.10 18.30
CA ASN A 148 5.85 -2.57 19.22
C ASN A 148 5.34 -3.78 20.02
N ILE A 149 5.30 -4.95 19.36
CA ILE A 149 4.95 -6.24 19.97
C ILE A 149 6.13 -7.20 19.77
N GLU A 150 6.62 -7.75 20.86
CA GLU A 150 7.76 -8.66 20.91
C GLU A 150 7.30 -10.08 21.23
N LEU A 151 7.69 -11.05 20.38
CA LEU A 151 7.52 -12.48 20.68
C LEU A 151 8.69 -12.99 21.51
N MET A 152 8.42 -13.72 22.58
CA MET A 152 9.43 -14.26 23.47
C MET A 152 8.97 -15.54 24.17
N SER A 153 9.85 -16.15 24.95
CA SER A 153 9.52 -17.34 25.74
C SER A 153 8.73 -16.97 27.00
N VAL A 154 7.94 -17.91 27.55
CA VAL A 154 7.22 -17.68 28.82
C VAL A 154 8.17 -17.34 29.96
N SER A 155 9.35 -17.98 29.99
CA SER A 155 10.39 -17.67 30.98
C SER A 155 10.84 -16.21 30.88
N GLU A 156 11.00 -15.68 29.67
CA GLU A 156 11.39 -14.29 29.47
C GLU A 156 10.28 -13.31 29.86
N ILE A 157 9.01 -13.64 29.56
CA ILE A 157 7.87 -12.84 30.06
C ILE A 157 7.88 -12.80 31.58
N ASN A 158 8.04 -13.94 32.26
CA ASN A 158 8.10 -13.97 33.73
C ASN A 158 9.22 -13.06 34.27
N LYS A 159 10.40 -13.04 33.63
CA LYS A 159 11.49 -12.11 34.00
C LYS A 159 11.11 -10.65 33.79
N GLN A 160 10.48 -10.32 32.66
CA GLN A 160 10.05 -8.95 32.39
C GLN A 160 8.98 -8.48 33.38
N LEU A 161 8.00 -9.32 33.70
CA LEU A 161 6.92 -9.00 34.63
C LEU A 161 7.42 -8.88 36.09
N SER A 162 8.43 -9.65 36.46
CA SER A 162 9.01 -9.68 37.83
C SER A 162 10.03 -8.56 38.09
N LYS A 163 10.20 -7.60 37.16
CA LYS A 163 11.09 -6.45 37.38
C LYS A 163 10.54 -5.57 38.53
N PRO A 164 11.39 -5.10 39.46
CA PRO A 164 10.97 -4.19 40.52
C PRO A 164 10.25 -2.97 39.94
N PRO A 165 9.13 -2.51 40.54
CA PRO A 165 8.61 -2.84 41.89
C PRO A 165 7.65 -4.04 41.95
N ASN A 166 7.47 -4.80 40.87
CA ASN A 166 6.46 -5.85 40.82
C ASN A 166 6.87 -7.10 41.62
N PRO A 167 5.92 -7.81 42.25
CA PRO A 167 6.20 -9.10 42.88
C PRO A 167 6.62 -10.14 41.83
N PRO A 168 7.33 -11.21 42.21
CA PRO A 168 7.64 -12.31 41.32
C PRO A 168 6.37 -12.90 40.70
N VAL A 169 6.35 -13.02 39.37
CA VAL A 169 5.24 -13.59 38.60
C VAL A 169 5.65 -14.93 38.03
N LYS A 170 4.78 -15.93 38.17
CA LYS A 170 4.90 -17.26 37.57
C LYS A 170 3.60 -17.56 36.84
N ILE A 171 3.57 -17.34 35.52
CA ILE A 171 2.34 -17.49 34.72
C ILE A 171 1.85 -18.94 34.68
N PHE A 172 2.75 -19.88 34.41
CA PHE A 172 2.47 -21.32 34.38
C PHE A 172 3.42 -22.08 35.30
N HIS A 173 2.98 -23.24 35.78
CA HIS A 173 3.86 -24.19 36.47
C HIS A 173 5.01 -24.59 35.53
N ASP A 174 6.24 -24.59 36.04
CA ASP A 174 7.48 -24.88 35.29
C ASP A 174 7.64 -24.15 33.94
N ASP A 175 7.06 -22.94 33.83
CA ASP A 175 7.04 -22.14 32.60
C ASP A 175 6.52 -22.92 31.37
N CYS A 176 5.67 -23.94 31.59
CA CYS A 176 5.06 -24.78 30.56
C CYS A 176 6.00 -25.19 29.42
N PHE A 177 7.04 -25.99 29.69
CA PHE A 177 7.94 -26.49 28.64
C PHE A 177 8.72 -25.39 27.88
N SER A 178 8.82 -24.17 28.41
CA SER A 178 9.48 -23.03 27.73
C SER A 178 10.94 -23.31 27.32
N GLY A 179 11.62 -24.25 27.99
CA GLY A 179 13.00 -24.65 27.68
C GLY A 179 13.12 -25.81 26.68
N LYS A 180 12.02 -26.35 26.15
CA LYS A 180 12.06 -27.45 25.18
C LYS A 180 12.27 -26.93 23.74
N PRO A 181 12.93 -27.72 22.85
CA PRO A 181 13.09 -27.37 21.44
C PRO A 181 11.76 -27.12 20.71
N ALA A 182 10.68 -27.82 21.11
CA ALA A 182 9.34 -27.61 20.56
C ALA A 182 8.83 -26.18 20.76
N SER A 183 9.20 -25.51 21.86
CA SER A 183 8.85 -24.12 22.13
C SER A 183 9.56 -23.15 21.19
N GLU A 184 10.85 -23.36 20.94
CA GLU A 184 11.60 -22.55 19.96
C GLU A 184 11.07 -22.74 18.54
N GLU A 185 10.73 -23.96 18.16
CA GLU A 185 10.16 -24.27 16.86
C GLU A 185 8.76 -23.65 16.70
N ALA A 186 7.90 -23.76 17.71
CA ALA A 186 6.59 -23.12 17.71
C ALA A 186 6.71 -21.59 17.57
N MET A 187 7.66 -20.96 18.26
CA MET A 187 7.93 -19.52 18.10
C MET A 187 8.37 -19.16 16.68
N LYS A 188 9.26 -19.93 16.06
CA LYS A 188 9.68 -19.71 14.66
C LYS A 188 8.50 -19.84 13.70
N GLN A 189 7.67 -20.87 13.86
CA GLN A 189 6.47 -21.07 13.05
C GLN A 189 5.48 -19.92 13.22
N PHE A 190 5.28 -19.44 14.45
CA PHE A 190 4.42 -18.31 14.73
C PHE A 190 4.96 -17.00 14.14
N LEU A 191 6.27 -16.72 14.24
CA LEU A 191 6.90 -15.56 13.60
C LEU A 191 6.71 -15.58 12.08
N ASN A 192 6.88 -16.75 11.45
CA ASN A 192 6.64 -16.91 10.03
C ASN A 192 5.19 -16.56 9.64
N GLN A 193 4.23 -16.81 10.54
CA GLN A 193 2.83 -16.42 10.36
C GLN A 193 2.60 -14.91 10.52
N ILE A 194 3.38 -14.20 11.34
CA ILE A 194 3.26 -12.76 11.58
C ILE A 194 3.95 -11.91 10.48
N LYS A 195 5.10 -12.36 9.95
CA LYS A 195 5.96 -11.58 9.03
C LYS A 195 5.34 -11.23 7.67
N LEU A 196 4.25 -11.88 7.25
CA LEU A 196 3.50 -11.50 6.05
C LEU A 196 1.99 -11.48 6.34
N PRO A 197 1.31 -10.33 6.19
CA PRO A 197 -0.14 -10.27 6.26
C PRO A 197 -0.80 -11.22 5.26
N GLU A 198 -1.90 -11.84 5.66
CA GLU A 198 -2.59 -12.88 4.90
C GLU A 198 -2.97 -12.45 3.46
N HIS A 199 -3.38 -11.19 3.28
CA HIS A 199 -3.69 -10.62 1.96
C HIS A 199 -2.47 -10.54 1.02
N LEU A 200 -1.27 -10.29 1.55
CA LEU A 200 -0.03 -10.25 0.78
C LEU A 200 0.43 -11.67 0.40
N ARG A 201 0.16 -12.68 1.22
CA ARG A 201 0.45 -14.09 0.89
C ARG A 201 -0.33 -14.57 -0.33
N PHE A 202 -1.62 -14.23 -0.44
CA PHE A 202 -2.43 -14.65 -1.59
C PHE A 202 -2.07 -13.92 -2.89
N GLN A 203 -1.43 -12.75 -2.81
CA GLN A 203 -1.08 -11.91 -3.95
C GLN A 203 0.34 -12.16 -4.48
N MET A 204 1.17 -12.89 -3.73
CA MET A 204 2.57 -13.12 -4.07
C MET A 204 2.87 -14.59 -4.36
N SER A 205 3.81 -14.85 -5.27
CA SER A 205 4.32 -16.20 -5.50
C SER A 205 5.10 -16.71 -4.28
N LYS A 206 5.17 -18.04 -4.10
CA LYS A 206 5.98 -18.66 -3.03
C LYS A 206 7.44 -18.19 -3.05
N SER A 207 8.02 -18.01 -4.24
CA SER A 207 9.39 -17.52 -4.39
C SER A 207 9.55 -16.09 -3.86
N ALA A 208 8.60 -15.21 -4.18
CA ALA A 208 8.61 -13.83 -3.71
C ALA A 208 8.37 -13.73 -2.19
N GLN A 209 7.50 -14.58 -1.64
CA GLN A 209 7.30 -14.70 -0.19
C GLN A 209 8.59 -15.13 0.52
N ASN A 210 9.24 -16.19 0.01
CA ASN A 210 10.50 -16.69 0.57
C ASN A 210 11.62 -15.64 0.50
N SER A 211 11.69 -14.88 -0.60
CA SER A 211 12.67 -13.81 -0.77
C SER A 211 12.44 -12.69 0.26
N LEU A 212 11.19 -12.22 0.42
CA LEU A 212 10.86 -11.21 1.43
C LEU A 212 11.13 -11.69 2.86
N LEU A 213 10.77 -12.93 3.17
CA LEU A 213 11.06 -13.53 4.49
C LEU A 213 12.57 -13.58 4.76
N SER A 214 13.38 -13.97 3.76
CA SER A 214 14.84 -14.02 3.90
C SER A 214 15.45 -12.63 4.14
N ILE A 215 14.88 -11.58 3.55
CA ILE A 215 15.29 -10.20 3.77
C ILE A 215 14.91 -9.76 5.20
N PHE A 216 13.68 -10.04 5.64
CA PHE A 216 13.27 -9.73 7.01
C PHE A 216 14.09 -10.48 8.06
N ASP A 217 14.48 -11.73 7.78
CA ASP A 217 15.35 -12.51 8.67
C ASP A 217 16.76 -11.92 8.75
N ALA A 218 17.33 -11.48 7.62
CA ALA A 218 18.63 -10.82 7.60
C ALA A 218 18.63 -9.49 8.37
N ILE A 219 17.54 -8.70 8.27
CA ILE A 219 17.43 -7.42 8.97
C ILE A 219 17.12 -7.61 10.46
N SER A 220 16.36 -8.65 10.83
CA SER A 220 15.94 -8.91 12.20
C SER A 220 16.98 -9.65 13.04
N SER A 221 18.11 -10.09 12.45
CA SER A 221 19.18 -10.72 13.22
C SER A 221 19.91 -9.67 14.06
N ASP A 222 19.40 -9.51 15.28
CA ASP A 222 20.02 -8.75 16.37
C ASP A 222 21.46 -9.25 16.56
N SER A 223 22.42 -8.42 16.13
CA SER A 223 23.84 -8.66 16.36
C SER A 223 24.34 -7.61 17.31
N THR A 224 24.78 -8.09 18.46
CA THR A 224 25.52 -7.36 19.48
C THR A 224 26.81 -6.79 18.89
N GLY A 225 26.74 -5.63 18.22
CA GLY A 225 27.92 -4.91 17.74
C GLY A 225 27.61 -3.82 16.69
N PRO A 226 28.27 -2.66 16.73
CA PRO A 226 27.90 -1.49 15.91
C PRO A 226 28.51 -1.49 14.48
N SER A 227 28.74 -2.65 13.84
CA SER A 227 29.49 -2.65 12.57
C SER A 227 29.02 -3.55 11.43
N ASN A 228 27.96 -4.36 11.55
CA ASN A 228 27.49 -5.23 10.46
C ASN A 228 25.96 -5.25 10.34
N GLU A 229 25.32 -4.09 10.29
CA GLU A 229 23.88 -4.01 10.03
C GLU A 229 23.62 -4.13 8.52
N PRO A 230 22.91 -5.16 8.03
CA PRO A 230 22.68 -5.34 6.61
C PRO A 230 21.76 -4.25 6.07
N THR A 231 22.23 -3.52 5.05
CA THR A 231 21.44 -2.50 4.36
C THR A 231 20.91 -3.05 3.04
N VAL A 232 19.60 -3.01 2.84
CA VAL A 232 18.98 -3.36 1.55
C VAL A 232 19.13 -2.17 0.60
N LEU A 233 19.93 -2.34 -0.45
CA LEU A 233 20.23 -1.28 -1.41
C LEU A 233 19.16 -1.11 -2.50
N ASP A 234 18.51 -2.21 -2.92
CA ASP A 234 17.46 -2.18 -3.93
C ASP A 234 16.49 -3.36 -3.76
N VAL A 235 15.21 -3.14 -4.04
CA VAL A 235 14.16 -4.17 -4.07
C VAL A 235 13.38 -4.00 -5.36
N THR A 236 13.58 -4.93 -6.30
CA THR A 236 12.82 -4.94 -7.55
C THR A 236 11.59 -5.82 -7.43
N ALA A 237 10.43 -5.31 -7.81
CA ALA A 237 9.21 -6.09 -7.96
C ALA A 237 8.65 -5.93 -9.38
N THR A 238 8.14 -7.03 -9.94
CA THR A 238 7.45 -7.02 -11.24
C THR A 238 5.96 -7.15 -11.01
N LEU A 239 5.18 -6.24 -11.59
CA LEU A 239 3.72 -6.25 -11.55
C LEU A 239 3.18 -6.57 -12.95
N ALA A 240 2.06 -7.29 -12.99
CA ALA A 240 1.34 -7.63 -14.21
C ALA A 240 -0.05 -7.00 -14.20
N PHE A 241 -0.45 -6.39 -15.32
CA PHE A 241 -1.73 -5.72 -15.50
C PHE A 241 -2.45 -6.24 -16.74
N ASP A 242 -3.77 -6.39 -16.65
CA ASP A 242 -4.60 -6.85 -17.78
C ASP A 242 -4.94 -5.75 -18.81
N SER A 243 -4.54 -4.49 -18.55
CA SER A 243 -4.78 -3.36 -19.45
C SER A 243 -3.80 -2.20 -19.23
N SER A 244 -3.62 -1.35 -20.25
CA SER A 244 -2.86 -0.09 -20.14
C SER A 244 -3.49 0.90 -19.15
N THR A 245 -4.82 0.97 -19.09
CA THR A 245 -5.53 1.86 -18.17
C THR A 245 -5.29 1.47 -16.71
N SER A 246 -5.34 0.18 -16.37
CA SER A 246 -5.08 -0.28 -14.99
C SER A 246 -3.61 -0.08 -14.58
N HIS A 247 -2.67 -0.32 -15.50
CA HIS A 247 -1.25 -0.02 -15.30
C HIS A 247 -1.03 1.47 -15.01
N LEU A 248 -1.54 2.37 -15.86
CA LEU A 248 -1.32 3.80 -15.70
C LEU A 248 -1.96 4.34 -14.42
N THR A 249 -3.19 3.93 -14.11
CA THR A 249 -3.88 4.34 -12.88
C THR A 249 -3.13 3.88 -11.63
N SER A 250 -2.62 2.65 -11.63
CA SER A 250 -1.84 2.10 -10.52
C SER A 250 -0.49 2.80 -10.40
N THR A 251 0.17 3.10 -11.53
CA THR A 251 1.43 3.84 -11.57
C THR A 251 1.28 5.24 -10.99
N GLU A 252 0.23 5.98 -11.34
CA GLU A 252 -0.03 7.30 -10.76
C GLU A 252 -0.26 7.25 -9.24
N THR A 253 -0.91 6.18 -8.77
CA THR A 253 -1.12 5.95 -7.32
C THR A 253 0.20 5.65 -6.60
N LEU A 254 1.05 4.80 -7.20
CA LEU A 254 2.36 4.47 -6.67
C LEU A 254 3.25 5.72 -6.56
N LYS A 255 3.28 6.54 -7.61
CA LYS A 255 4.05 7.79 -7.63
C LYS A 255 3.60 8.76 -6.55
N ARG A 256 2.28 8.90 -6.37
CA ARG A 256 1.71 9.84 -5.40
C ARG A 256 1.96 9.43 -3.95
N ARG A 257 1.94 8.12 -3.67
CA ARG A 257 1.92 7.61 -2.29
C ARG A 257 3.28 7.15 -1.80
N PHE A 258 4.14 6.70 -2.70
CA PHE A 258 5.37 5.99 -2.37
C PHE A 258 6.58 6.47 -3.18
N ASP A 259 6.47 7.56 -3.93
CA ASP A 259 7.52 8.07 -4.81
C ASP A 259 8.15 6.96 -5.68
N THR A 260 7.29 6.08 -6.19
CA THR A 260 7.68 4.88 -6.94
C THR A 260 6.91 4.82 -8.26
N SER A 261 7.56 4.42 -9.34
CA SER A 261 6.94 4.20 -10.65
C SER A 261 6.97 2.72 -11.05
N CYS A 262 5.95 2.26 -11.78
CA CYS A 262 5.98 0.95 -12.43
C CYS A 262 6.30 1.11 -13.92
N VAL A 263 7.55 0.88 -14.29
CA VAL A 263 8.05 1.12 -15.64
C VAL A 263 7.87 -0.12 -16.50
N VAL A 264 7.12 0.01 -17.59
CA VAL A 264 6.81 -1.11 -18.50
C VAL A 264 8.09 -1.72 -19.05
N THR A 265 8.22 -3.03 -18.88
CA THR A 265 9.36 -3.82 -19.35
C THR A 265 8.98 -4.81 -20.44
N ASP A 266 7.71 -5.24 -20.50
CA ASP A 266 7.21 -6.16 -21.53
C ASP A 266 5.69 -5.99 -21.74
N VAL A 267 5.22 -6.30 -22.95
CA VAL A 267 3.79 -6.30 -23.31
C VAL A 267 3.50 -7.59 -24.09
N LYS A 268 2.82 -8.52 -23.43
CA LYS A 268 2.51 -9.83 -24.00
C LYS A 268 1.13 -9.81 -24.64
N LYS A 269 1.05 -10.29 -25.89
CA LYS A 269 -0.23 -10.56 -26.56
C LYS A 269 -0.75 -11.91 -26.07
N ARG A 270 -1.95 -11.96 -25.48
CA ARG A 270 -2.60 -13.24 -25.17
C ARG A 270 -2.86 -14.00 -26.47
N HIS A 271 -2.11 -15.08 -26.71
CA HIS A 271 -2.41 -16.03 -27.78
C HIS A 271 -3.65 -16.85 -27.40
N ARG A 272 -4.66 -16.87 -28.29
CA ARG A 272 -5.80 -17.78 -28.21
C ARG A 272 -5.29 -19.23 -28.21
N SER A 273 -5.64 -20.02 -27.18
CA SER A 273 -5.72 -21.47 -27.34
C SER A 273 -7.10 -21.81 -27.94
N ASP A 274 -7.15 -22.76 -28.86
CA ASP A 274 -8.30 -23.07 -29.73
C ASP A 274 -9.59 -23.53 -29.02
N LYS A 275 -9.68 -23.53 -27.68
CA LYS A 275 -10.76 -24.20 -26.94
C LYS A 275 -11.78 -23.33 -26.19
N GLN A 276 -11.67 -22.00 -26.19
CA GLN A 276 -12.70 -21.16 -25.55
C GLN A 276 -13.18 -20.02 -26.46
N LYS A 277 -14.17 -20.36 -27.29
CA LYS A 277 -14.83 -19.46 -28.25
C LYS A 277 -16.09 -18.78 -27.71
N ARG A 278 -16.23 -18.55 -26.40
CA ARG A 278 -17.41 -17.87 -25.84
C ARG A 278 -17.04 -16.77 -24.84
N GLN A 279 -17.28 -15.54 -25.30
CA GLN A 279 -17.42 -14.28 -24.54
C GLN A 279 -16.18 -13.68 -23.84
N VAL A 280 -15.12 -13.36 -24.60
CA VAL A 280 -14.18 -12.27 -24.24
C VAL A 280 -13.69 -11.58 -25.53
N SER A 281 -13.64 -10.25 -25.53
CA SER A 281 -13.19 -9.41 -26.65
C SER A 281 -11.74 -9.73 -27.06
N GLU A 282 -11.47 -9.78 -28.37
CA GLU A 282 -10.12 -9.86 -28.94
C GLU A 282 -9.31 -8.61 -28.53
N GLY A 283 -8.18 -8.79 -27.82
CA GLY A 283 -7.22 -7.70 -27.59
C GLY A 283 -6.74 -7.42 -26.15
N SER A 284 -6.86 -8.33 -25.17
CA SER A 284 -6.22 -8.08 -23.86
C SER A 284 -4.71 -8.30 -23.93
N GLU A 285 -3.97 -7.20 -24.00
CA GLU A 285 -2.52 -7.15 -23.77
C GLU A 285 -2.24 -7.23 -22.27
N SER A 286 -1.39 -8.16 -21.84
CA SER A 286 -0.91 -8.17 -20.46
C SER A 286 0.41 -7.40 -20.37
N ILE A 287 0.43 -6.38 -19.53
CA ILE A 287 1.58 -5.47 -19.35
C ILE A 287 2.35 -5.92 -18.12
N GLU A 288 3.66 -6.14 -18.29
CA GLU A 288 4.59 -6.36 -17.19
C GLU A 288 5.43 -5.10 -16.97
N CYS A 289 5.52 -4.66 -15.72
CA CYS A 289 6.33 -3.50 -15.35
C CYS A 289 7.15 -3.76 -14.10
N ARG A 290 8.29 -3.07 -13.99
CA ARG A 290 9.20 -3.13 -12.84
C ARG A 290 9.02 -1.90 -11.97
N LEU A 291 8.86 -2.10 -10.66
CA LEU A 291 8.88 -1.01 -9.68
C LEU A 291 10.29 -0.42 -9.57
N VAL A 292 10.38 0.90 -9.66
CA VAL A 292 11.61 1.68 -9.53
C VAL A 292 11.31 3.00 -8.81
N PRO A 293 12.29 3.64 -8.15
CA PRO A 293 12.11 4.98 -7.61
C PRO A 293 11.63 5.98 -8.67
N GLU A 294 10.74 6.90 -8.29
CA GLU A 294 10.19 7.90 -9.20
C GLU A 294 11.25 8.92 -9.61
N LYS A 295 11.66 8.86 -10.88
CA LYS A 295 12.73 9.65 -11.48
C LYS A 295 12.50 11.17 -11.40
N SER A 296 11.25 11.65 -11.36
CA SER A 296 11.01 13.10 -11.31
C SER A 296 11.43 13.76 -9.99
N VAL A 297 11.57 13.00 -8.90
CA VAL A 297 11.94 13.53 -7.57
C VAL A 297 13.26 12.96 -7.06
N ASP A 298 14.00 12.22 -7.89
CA ASP A 298 15.26 11.56 -7.52
C ASP A 298 16.48 12.51 -7.45
N GLY A 299 16.29 13.78 -7.82
CA GLY A 299 17.35 14.80 -7.87
C GLY A 299 18.39 14.59 -8.99
N LYS A 300 18.21 13.60 -9.86
CA LYS A 300 19.15 13.21 -10.93
C LYS A 300 18.60 13.45 -12.33
N SER A 301 17.38 13.96 -12.43
CA SER A 301 16.68 14.15 -13.69
C SER A 301 15.95 15.47 -13.76
N SER A 302 16.05 16.13 -14.90
CA SER A 302 15.20 17.29 -15.21
C SER A 302 13.77 16.85 -15.54
N ALA A 303 12.83 17.80 -15.55
CA ALA A 303 11.41 17.55 -15.76
C ALA A 303 11.09 16.86 -17.09
N ASP A 304 11.92 17.01 -18.13
CA ASP A 304 11.74 16.36 -19.43
C ASP A 304 12.36 14.94 -19.52
N GLY A 305 12.97 14.47 -18.43
CA GLY A 305 13.63 13.17 -18.32
C GLY A 305 15.15 13.19 -18.57
N SER A 306 15.74 14.32 -18.97
CA SER A 306 17.18 14.40 -19.22
C SER A 306 18.00 14.24 -17.93
N PRO A 307 19.14 13.51 -17.97
CA PRO A 307 20.06 13.42 -16.84
C PRO A 307 20.51 14.82 -16.39
N CYS A 308 20.32 15.12 -15.11
CA CYS A 308 20.53 16.46 -14.58
C CYS A 308 20.57 16.46 -13.05
N SER A 309 21.65 16.94 -12.43
CA SER A 309 21.73 17.04 -10.96
C SER A 309 20.95 18.25 -10.47
N CYS A 310 19.79 18.00 -9.84
CA CYS A 310 18.86 19.00 -9.35
C CYS A 310 19.03 19.20 -7.84
N SER A 311 19.09 20.45 -7.39
CA SER A 311 19.11 20.80 -5.96
C SER A 311 18.14 21.94 -5.66
N GLU A 312 17.66 21.97 -4.41
CA GLU A 312 16.82 23.08 -3.91
C GLU A 312 17.59 24.41 -3.91
N ASP A 313 18.90 24.36 -3.59
CA ASP A 313 19.79 25.51 -3.56
C ASP A 313 19.87 26.26 -4.90
N ASN A 314 19.67 25.55 -6.01
CA ASN A 314 19.68 26.12 -7.36
C ASN A 314 18.27 26.49 -7.88
N GLY A 315 17.26 26.53 -7.00
CA GLY A 315 15.89 26.88 -7.36
C GLY A 315 15.23 25.86 -8.28
N TYR A 316 15.50 24.56 -8.08
CA TYR A 316 15.01 23.44 -8.89
C TYR A 316 15.34 23.59 -10.37
N LYS A 317 16.54 24.10 -10.67
CA LYS A 317 17.12 24.12 -12.00
C LYS A 317 18.43 23.38 -12.01
N CYS A 318 18.78 22.87 -13.19
CA CYS A 318 20.01 22.14 -13.39
C CYS A 318 20.57 22.43 -14.80
N SER A 319 21.88 22.32 -14.96
CA SER A 319 22.53 22.43 -16.26
C SER A 319 22.81 21.04 -16.79
N THR A 320 22.37 20.75 -18.01
CA THR A 320 22.72 19.50 -18.68
C THR A 320 24.14 19.57 -19.26
N GLN A 321 24.68 18.42 -19.68
CA GLN A 321 25.96 18.35 -20.41
C GLN A 321 25.96 19.21 -21.69
N GLU A 322 24.79 19.51 -22.25
CA GLU A 322 24.62 20.44 -23.39
C GLU A 322 24.58 21.93 -22.99
N SER A 323 24.91 22.28 -21.73
CA SER A 323 24.90 23.66 -21.20
C SER A 323 23.54 24.38 -21.28
N LYS A 324 22.42 23.64 -21.30
CA LYS A 324 21.07 24.21 -21.23
C LYS A 324 20.56 24.12 -19.80
N SER A 325 20.12 25.25 -19.24
CA SER A 325 19.37 25.29 -17.99
C SER A 325 18.02 24.62 -18.20
N LYS A 326 17.76 23.52 -17.48
CA LYS A 326 16.48 22.82 -17.46
C LYS A 326 15.83 22.92 -16.09
N SER A 327 14.50 22.96 -16.07
CA SER A 327 13.73 22.93 -14.82
C SER A 327 13.60 21.50 -14.32
N CYS A 328 13.60 21.34 -13.00
CA CYS A 328 13.43 20.08 -12.30
C CYS A 328 12.07 20.05 -11.61
N CYS A 329 11.55 18.85 -11.40
CA CYS A 329 10.37 18.65 -10.57
C CYS A 329 10.77 18.60 -9.09
N SER A 330 9.95 19.19 -8.23
CA SER A 330 9.96 19.08 -6.76
C SER A 330 8.82 18.21 -6.24
N THR A 331 7.92 17.76 -7.11
CA THR A 331 6.86 16.80 -6.82
C THR A 331 6.81 15.75 -7.92
N PRO A 332 6.24 14.56 -7.67
CA PRO A 332 6.09 13.55 -8.71
C PRO A 332 5.40 14.09 -9.97
N CYS A 333 5.87 13.64 -11.13
CA CYS A 333 5.29 13.97 -12.43
C CYS A 333 4.01 13.16 -12.66
N LEU A 334 2.86 13.81 -12.48
CA LEU A 334 1.54 13.16 -12.49
C LEU A 334 0.66 13.70 -13.62
N TYR A 335 -0.24 12.86 -14.12
CA TYR A 335 -1.22 13.26 -15.11
C TYR A 335 -2.30 14.15 -14.48
N GLN A 336 -2.54 15.31 -15.06
CA GLN A 336 -3.60 16.21 -14.65
C GLN A 336 -4.69 16.28 -15.69
N GLU A 337 -5.87 15.77 -15.35
CA GLU A 337 -7.00 15.69 -16.27
C GLU A 337 -7.46 17.06 -16.77
N GLN A 338 -7.40 18.10 -15.92
CA GLN A 338 -7.80 19.47 -16.26
C GLN A 338 -6.89 20.09 -17.34
N LEU A 339 -5.59 19.76 -17.29
CA LEU A 339 -4.56 20.30 -18.18
C LEU A 339 -4.20 19.34 -19.31
N LYS A 340 -4.83 18.15 -19.35
CA LYS A 340 -4.65 17.11 -20.38
C LYS A 340 -3.18 16.77 -20.63
N GLY A 341 -2.41 16.72 -19.55
CA GLY A 341 -0.97 16.53 -19.63
C GLY A 341 -0.34 16.27 -18.27
N TYR A 342 0.91 15.85 -18.33
CA TYR A 342 1.71 15.58 -17.14
C TYR A 342 2.28 16.88 -16.59
N ARG A 343 2.16 17.04 -15.28
CA ARG A 343 2.57 18.24 -14.55
C ARG A 343 3.28 17.86 -13.26
N CYS A 344 4.26 18.68 -12.91
CA CYS A 344 4.87 18.68 -11.61
C CYS A 344 5.04 20.12 -11.14
N TYR A 345 5.27 20.32 -9.85
CA TYR A 345 5.78 21.59 -9.34
C TYR A 345 7.29 21.63 -9.49
N SER A 346 7.83 22.82 -9.72
CA SER A 346 9.23 23.20 -9.62
C SER A 346 9.29 24.32 -8.60
N GLY A 347 9.50 23.95 -7.34
CA GLY A 347 9.23 24.81 -6.20
C GLY A 347 7.75 25.19 -6.12
N LYS A 348 7.43 26.45 -6.42
CA LYS A 348 6.04 26.97 -6.41
C LYS A 348 5.39 27.05 -7.79
N THR A 349 6.16 26.82 -8.86
CA THR A 349 5.68 26.97 -10.23
C THR A 349 5.31 25.62 -10.80
N GLN A 350 4.10 25.49 -11.34
CA GLN A 350 3.70 24.29 -12.05
C GLN A 350 4.28 24.29 -13.48
N ILE A 351 4.91 23.19 -13.87
CA ILE A 351 5.54 23.03 -15.18
C ILE A 351 5.10 21.72 -15.85
N GLU A 352 5.31 21.62 -17.17
CA GLU A 352 5.17 20.35 -17.89
C GLU A 352 6.30 19.41 -17.54
N CYS A 353 6.01 18.12 -17.50
CA CYS A 353 7.00 17.09 -17.24
C CYS A 353 6.75 15.84 -18.07
N SER A 354 7.79 15.06 -18.28
CA SER A 354 7.74 13.74 -18.90
C SER A 354 7.67 12.69 -17.79
N PRO A 355 6.60 11.89 -17.70
CA PRO A 355 6.52 10.85 -16.68
C PRO A 355 7.52 9.74 -16.96
N GLN A 356 7.95 9.05 -15.90
CA GLN A 356 8.61 7.75 -16.03
C GLN A 356 7.52 6.68 -16.16
N TYR A 357 7.49 5.93 -17.27
CA TYR A 357 6.42 4.94 -17.53
C TYR A 357 6.84 3.72 -18.37
N SER A 358 7.84 3.82 -19.25
CA SER A 358 8.18 2.72 -20.17
C SER A 358 9.69 2.61 -20.46
N LEU A 359 10.15 1.36 -20.60
CA LEU A 359 11.46 0.97 -21.14
C LEU A 359 11.32 0.25 -22.49
N ILE A 360 10.17 0.32 -23.15
CA ILE A 360 9.95 -0.30 -24.46
C ILE A 360 9.53 0.73 -25.50
N THR A 361 10.06 0.58 -26.72
CA THR A 361 9.77 1.44 -27.86
C THR A 361 8.44 1.05 -28.52
N VAL A 362 7.94 1.85 -29.47
CA VAL A 362 6.73 1.51 -30.25
C VAL A 362 6.86 0.20 -31.02
N LYS A 363 8.09 -0.24 -31.31
CA LYS A 363 8.40 -1.51 -31.98
C LYS A 363 8.64 -2.68 -31.00
N GLY A 364 8.62 -2.41 -29.69
CA GLY A 364 8.87 -3.40 -28.65
C GLY A 364 10.35 -3.63 -28.32
N ASN A 365 11.27 -2.79 -28.82
CA ASN A 365 12.67 -2.87 -28.44
C ASN A 365 12.89 -2.28 -27.05
N ARG A 366 13.82 -2.86 -26.29
CA ARG A 366 14.16 -2.38 -24.96
C ARG A 366 15.05 -1.13 -25.05
N CYS A 367 14.61 -0.06 -24.38
CA CYS A 367 15.40 1.15 -24.13
C CYS A 367 16.49 0.87 -23.09
N ARG A 368 17.56 1.65 -23.11
CA ARG A 368 18.55 1.65 -22.04
C ARG A 368 17.91 2.09 -20.72
N ASP A 369 18.35 1.48 -19.61
CA ASP A 369 17.83 1.80 -18.28
C ASP A 369 18.16 3.25 -17.85
N ASP A 370 19.30 3.80 -18.31
CA ASP A 370 19.72 5.20 -18.05
C ASP A 370 19.06 6.22 -18.99
N HIS A 371 18.41 5.76 -20.06
CA HIS A 371 17.72 6.60 -21.03
C HIS A 371 16.34 6.01 -21.40
N PRO A 372 15.40 5.88 -20.44
CA PRO A 372 14.07 5.34 -20.67
C PRO A 372 13.23 6.23 -21.60
N CYS A 373 12.01 5.81 -21.95
CA CYS A 373 11.11 6.64 -22.75
C CYS A 373 10.78 7.96 -22.04
N ALA A 374 11.18 9.08 -22.64
CA ALA A 374 10.84 10.44 -22.19
C ALA A 374 10.88 11.42 -23.38
N THR A 375 10.59 12.70 -23.13
CA THR A 375 10.61 13.72 -24.20
C THR A 375 12.01 14.29 -24.46
N TYR A 376 12.85 14.39 -23.44
CA TYR A 376 14.22 14.94 -23.56
C TYR A 376 14.27 16.32 -24.26
N GLY A 377 13.22 17.13 -24.07
CA GLY A 377 13.08 18.46 -24.67
C GLY A 377 12.57 18.45 -26.12
N LYS A 378 12.05 17.32 -26.61
CA LYS A 378 11.33 17.20 -27.88
C LYS A 378 9.81 17.22 -27.68
N ASP A 379 9.06 17.36 -28.75
CA ASP A 379 7.59 17.25 -28.77
C ASP A 379 7.10 15.82 -29.03
N TYR A 380 8.00 14.84 -28.93
CA TYR A 380 7.73 13.41 -29.04
C TYR A 380 8.50 12.63 -27.98
N TYR A 381 8.04 11.40 -27.69
CA TYR A 381 8.72 10.51 -26.76
C TYR A 381 9.67 9.59 -27.53
N TRP A 382 10.85 9.37 -26.96
CA TRP A 382 11.87 8.52 -27.56
C TRP A 382 12.85 7.99 -26.52
N CYS A 383 13.69 7.05 -26.91
CA CYS A 383 14.77 6.52 -26.09
C CYS A 383 15.94 6.01 -26.93
N PHE A 384 17.10 5.82 -26.31
CA PHE A 384 18.20 5.07 -26.93
C PHE A 384 17.99 3.56 -26.71
N ILE A 385 18.11 2.78 -27.78
CA ILE A 385 18.14 1.31 -27.71
C ILE A 385 19.58 0.79 -27.57
N ASN A 386 20.57 1.59 -27.99
CA ASN A 386 22.00 1.39 -27.79
C ASN A 386 22.74 2.72 -28.00
N ASP A 387 24.07 2.73 -27.92
CA ASP A 387 24.89 3.96 -28.03
C ASP A 387 24.77 4.71 -29.37
N LYS A 388 24.27 4.06 -30.43
CA LYS A 388 24.23 4.63 -31.79
C LYS A 388 22.83 4.75 -32.37
N SER A 389 21.83 4.19 -31.71
CA SER A 389 20.49 4.06 -32.26
C SER A 389 19.43 4.43 -31.24
N TRP A 390 18.43 5.15 -31.70
CA TRP A 390 17.29 5.60 -30.94
C TRP A 390 16.00 5.19 -31.64
N GLU A 391 14.91 5.09 -30.89
CA GLU A 391 13.58 4.83 -31.44
C GLU A 391 12.51 5.65 -30.73
N HIS A 392 11.37 5.83 -31.40
CA HIS A 392 10.20 6.44 -30.79
C HIS A 392 9.58 5.55 -29.71
N CYS A 393 9.03 6.21 -28.71
CA CYS A 393 8.20 5.61 -27.68
C CYS A 393 6.76 6.08 -27.84
N SER A 394 5.81 5.21 -27.50
CA SER A 394 4.39 5.56 -27.46
C SER A 394 4.13 6.43 -26.23
N PRO A 395 3.56 7.64 -26.36
CA PRO A 395 3.24 8.46 -25.19
C PRO A 395 2.20 7.76 -24.30
N PRO A 396 2.18 8.02 -22.99
CA PRO A 396 1.25 7.38 -22.05
C PRO A 396 -0.17 7.98 -22.14
N LEU A 397 -0.76 7.96 -23.33
CA LEU A 397 -2.06 8.51 -23.68
C LEU A 397 -3.07 7.39 -23.97
N TRP A 398 -3.55 6.74 -22.91
CA TRP A 398 -4.50 5.63 -22.97
C TRP A 398 -5.88 6.00 -23.55
N GLY A 399 -6.29 7.27 -23.43
CA GLY A 399 -7.54 7.77 -23.99
C GLY A 399 -7.44 8.28 -25.43
N SER A 400 -6.30 8.09 -26.11
CA SER A 400 -6.13 8.63 -27.46
C SER A 400 -7.03 7.93 -28.49
N ARG A 401 -7.57 8.71 -29.43
CA ARG A 401 -8.47 8.22 -30.49
C ARG A 401 -8.00 8.61 -31.87
N ALA A 402 -8.22 7.71 -32.81
CA ALA A 402 -8.17 8.01 -34.23
C ALA A 402 -9.37 8.87 -34.65
N LYS A 403 -9.22 9.63 -35.74
CA LYS A 403 -10.24 10.51 -36.30
C LYS A 403 -11.56 9.79 -36.65
N ASP A 404 -11.49 8.48 -36.88
CA ASP A 404 -12.65 7.61 -37.13
C ASP A 404 -13.37 7.13 -35.85
N GLY A 405 -12.96 7.61 -34.67
CA GLY A 405 -13.58 7.29 -33.38
C GLY A 405 -12.98 6.08 -32.66
N LYS A 406 -12.14 5.28 -33.32
CA LYS A 406 -11.52 4.10 -32.71
C LYS A 406 -10.42 4.49 -31.74
N TYR A 407 -10.20 3.66 -30.72
CA TYR A 407 -9.07 3.84 -29.83
C TYR A 407 -7.75 3.59 -30.57
N CYS A 408 -6.77 4.43 -30.30
CA CYS A 408 -5.40 4.18 -30.72
C CYS A 408 -4.82 3.00 -29.92
N ARG A 409 -3.93 2.23 -30.54
CA ARG A 409 -3.19 1.17 -29.86
C ARG A 409 -2.30 1.75 -28.77
N SER A 410 -2.15 1.00 -27.68
CA SER A 410 -1.29 1.34 -26.54
C SER A 410 0.17 1.61 -26.97
N ASN A 411 0.71 0.82 -27.90
CA ASN A 411 2.07 0.91 -28.40
C ASN A 411 2.26 1.93 -29.54
N TYR A 412 1.18 2.54 -30.02
CA TYR A 412 1.18 3.64 -30.99
C TYR A 412 0.05 4.61 -30.65
N ALA A 413 0.09 5.20 -29.45
CA ALA A 413 -0.86 6.22 -29.02
C ALA A 413 -0.73 7.49 -29.88
N CYS A 414 -1.60 8.47 -29.72
CA CYS A 414 -1.56 9.67 -30.56
C CYS A 414 -0.26 10.49 -30.41
N ALA A 415 0.64 10.41 -31.40
CA ALA A 415 1.93 11.08 -31.33
C ALA A 415 2.48 11.56 -32.68
N LYS A 416 3.37 12.54 -32.64
CA LYS A 416 4.27 12.86 -33.75
C LYS A 416 5.43 11.86 -33.72
N TYR A 417 5.26 10.75 -34.43
CA TYR A 417 6.32 9.78 -34.62
C TYR A 417 7.30 10.31 -35.68
N ASP A 418 7.24 9.74 -36.88
CA ASP A 418 8.00 10.10 -38.08
C ASP A 418 7.36 11.22 -38.91
N LYS A 419 6.26 11.81 -38.45
CA LYS A 419 5.48 12.82 -39.18
C LYS A 419 5.31 14.10 -38.38
N ASN A 420 5.13 15.21 -39.10
CA ASN A 420 4.87 16.53 -38.50
C ASN A 420 3.52 16.59 -37.78
N ASP A 421 2.52 15.87 -38.28
CA ASP A 421 1.19 15.79 -37.69
C ASP A 421 1.05 14.50 -36.87
N PRO A 422 0.39 14.57 -35.69
CA PRO A 422 0.22 13.41 -34.83
C PRO A 422 -0.75 12.40 -35.44
N TRP A 423 -0.39 11.13 -35.34
CA TRP A 423 -1.17 10.02 -35.85
C TRP A 423 -1.07 8.82 -34.92
N CYS A 424 -1.92 7.81 -35.14
CA CYS A 424 -1.89 6.57 -34.39
C CYS A 424 -2.33 5.37 -35.24
N TYR A 425 -2.00 4.15 -34.80
CA TYR A 425 -2.57 2.92 -35.35
C TYR A 425 -3.80 2.49 -34.54
N THR A 426 -4.82 1.97 -35.21
CA THR A 426 -5.93 1.27 -34.55
C THR A 426 -5.82 -0.24 -34.79
N ASP A 427 -6.71 -1.04 -34.20
CA ASP A 427 -6.62 -2.50 -34.27
C ASP A 427 -6.77 -3.11 -35.66
N ASP A 428 -7.39 -2.39 -36.59
CA ASP A 428 -7.45 -2.77 -38.00
C ASP A 428 -6.13 -2.53 -38.76
N LYS A 429 -5.08 -2.08 -38.07
CA LYS A 429 -3.74 -1.74 -38.59
C LYS A 429 -3.73 -0.55 -39.57
N ASN A 430 -4.82 0.21 -39.69
CA ASN A 430 -4.81 1.46 -40.44
C ASN A 430 -4.27 2.59 -39.56
N TRP A 431 -3.51 3.50 -40.17
CA TRP A 431 -3.08 4.74 -39.51
C TRP A 431 -4.13 5.82 -39.74
N ASN A 432 -4.35 6.66 -38.74
CA ASN A 432 -5.25 7.80 -38.86
C ASN A 432 -4.69 9.01 -38.09
N SER A 433 -5.09 10.22 -38.50
CA SER A 433 -4.94 11.40 -37.64
C SER A 433 -5.64 11.15 -36.31
N CYS A 434 -5.14 11.76 -35.24
CA CYS A 434 -5.59 11.38 -33.90
C CYS A 434 -5.78 12.59 -32.97
N CYS A 435 -6.56 12.35 -31.93
CA CYS A 435 -6.77 13.22 -30.79
C CYS A 435 -6.07 12.61 -29.56
N THR A 436 -5.53 13.46 -28.70
CA THR A 436 -4.75 13.05 -27.52
C THR A 436 -5.62 12.44 -26.42
N SER A 437 -6.92 12.72 -26.42
CA SER A 437 -7.88 12.23 -25.45
C SER A 437 -9.24 12.00 -26.09
N ASP A 438 -10.11 11.28 -25.40
CA ASP A 438 -11.49 11.02 -25.77
C ASP A 438 -12.48 11.92 -25.02
N ASP A 439 -12.14 13.19 -24.88
CA ASP A 439 -13.04 14.19 -24.31
C ASP A 439 -13.70 15.05 -25.39
N TYR A 440 -14.52 15.99 -24.93
CA TYR A 440 -15.26 16.92 -25.80
C TYR A 440 -14.42 18.13 -26.21
N PHE A 441 -13.15 18.22 -25.80
CA PHE A 441 -12.29 19.36 -26.07
C PHE A 441 -11.02 18.99 -26.84
N SER A 442 -10.84 17.71 -27.18
CA SER A 442 -9.70 17.21 -27.94
C SER A 442 -10.02 17.17 -29.43
N ALA A 443 -9.23 17.89 -30.22
CA ALA A 443 -9.28 17.87 -31.67
C ALA A 443 -7.97 17.31 -32.24
N VAL A 444 -7.98 16.94 -33.52
CA VAL A 444 -6.81 16.39 -34.20
C VAL A 444 -5.65 17.41 -34.20
N ASN A 445 -4.43 16.95 -34.48
CA ASN A 445 -3.24 17.80 -34.56
C ASN A 445 -2.92 18.57 -33.27
N TYR A 446 -3.13 17.92 -32.11
CA TYR A 446 -2.87 18.50 -30.78
C TYR A 446 -3.62 19.81 -30.50
N LYS A 447 -4.80 19.98 -31.11
CA LYS A 447 -5.61 21.17 -30.91
C LYS A 447 -6.63 20.96 -29.78
N THR A 448 -6.87 22.04 -29.05
CA THR A 448 -7.87 22.08 -27.98
C THR A 448 -9.04 22.94 -28.44
N CYS A 449 -10.25 22.41 -28.32
CA CYS A 449 -11.48 23.13 -28.58
C CYS A 449 -11.73 24.19 -27.51
N LYS A 450 -12.40 25.28 -27.89
CA LYS A 450 -12.81 26.30 -26.93
C LYS A 450 -13.88 25.74 -25.96
N PRO A 451 -13.88 26.18 -24.69
CA PRO A 451 -14.88 25.74 -23.72
C PRO A 451 -16.33 25.98 -24.15
N ASP A 452 -16.59 27.08 -24.86
CA ASP A 452 -17.91 27.48 -25.39
C ASP A 452 -18.25 26.85 -26.74
N HIS A 453 -17.31 26.14 -27.36
CA HIS A 453 -17.50 25.44 -28.62
C HIS A 453 -16.80 24.07 -28.59
N PRO A 454 -17.30 23.13 -27.76
CA PRO A 454 -16.76 21.77 -27.67
C PRO A 454 -16.87 21.03 -29.01
N CYS A 455 -16.42 19.78 -29.04
CA CYS A 455 -16.60 18.90 -30.18
C CYS A 455 -18.07 18.66 -30.46
N GLY A 456 -18.51 18.94 -31.69
CA GLY A 456 -19.82 18.51 -32.13
C GLY A 456 -20.11 18.69 -33.61
N TYR A 457 -21.32 18.32 -34.01
CA TYR A 457 -21.71 18.32 -35.42
C TYR A 457 -21.97 19.73 -35.94
N TYR A 458 -22.59 20.60 -35.14
CA TYR A 458 -22.90 21.99 -35.52
C TYR A 458 -23.50 22.12 -36.93
N GLY A 459 -24.46 21.23 -37.26
CA GLY A 459 -25.12 21.19 -38.58
C GLY A 459 -24.28 20.58 -39.72
N LYS A 460 -23.15 19.93 -39.42
CA LYS A 460 -22.32 19.17 -40.37
C LYS A 460 -22.47 17.66 -40.18
N THR A 461 -21.99 16.89 -41.15
CA THR A 461 -21.93 15.41 -41.11
C THR A 461 -20.71 14.88 -40.36
N TYR A 462 -19.80 15.77 -39.94
CA TYR A 462 -18.58 15.45 -39.22
C TYR A 462 -18.48 16.26 -37.93
N LEU A 463 -17.69 15.76 -36.98
CA LEU A 463 -17.45 16.42 -35.70
C LEU A 463 -16.30 17.40 -35.82
N TRP A 464 -16.50 18.61 -35.34
CA TRP A 464 -15.51 19.66 -35.35
C TRP A 464 -15.73 20.64 -34.20
N CYS A 465 -14.76 21.50 -33.97
CA CYS A 465 -14.85 22.58 -33.00
C CYS A 465 -14.03 23.80 -33.43
N ASN A 466 -14.33 24.97 -32.86
CA ASN A 466 -13.42 26.10 -32.88
C ASN A 466 -12.33 25.88 -31.83
N THR A 467 -11.08 26.09 -32.22
CA THR A 467 -9.91 25.84 -31.38
C THR A 467 -9.47 27.09 -30.64
N THR A 468 -8.75 26.91 -29.54
CA THR A 468 -8.27 28.01 -28.67
C THR A 468 -7.32 28.98 -29.38
N ASP A 469 -6.66 28.54 -30.44
CA ASP A 469 -5.81 29.37 -31.32
C ASP A 469 -6.59 30.15 -32.40
N GLY A 470 -7.93 30.15 -32.33
CA GLY A 470 -8.80 30.93 -33.20
C GLY A 470 -9.08 30.30 -34.57
N LYS A 471 -8.68 29.05 -34.80
CA LYS A 471 -9.02 28.27 -35.99
C LYS A 471 -10.19 27.31 -35.69
N TRP A 472 -10.43 26.37 -36.61
CA TRP A 472 -11.31 25.23 -36.38
C TRP A 472 -10.55 23.94 -36.66
N ASN A 473 -10.97 22.82 -36.06
CA ASN A 473 -10.40 21.51 -36.35
C ASN A 473 -11.37 20.35 -36.12
N TYR A 474 -11.06 19.18 -36.69
CA TYR A 474 -11.85 17.95 -36.56
C TYR A 474 -11.68 17.30 -35.19
N CYS A 475 -12.75 16.69 -34.69
CA CYS A 475 -12.77 15.95 -33.43
C CYS A 475 -12.78 14.43 -33.65
N CYS A 476 -12.41 13.67 -32.61
CA CYS A 476 -12.30 12.20 -32.68
C CYS A 476 -13.33 11.44 -31.82
N LYS A 477 -14.25 12.11 -31.12
CA LYS A 477 -15.25 11.45 -30.26
C LYS A 477 -16.67 11.66 -30.74
N GLU A 478 -17.34 10.56 -31.09
CA GLU A 478 -18.79 10.54 -31.36
C GLU A 478 -19.62 10.71 -30.09
N PHE A 479 -20.73 11.43 -30.20
CA PHE A 479 -21.78 11.41 -29.18
C PHE A 479 -22.49 10.06 -29.24
N LYS A 480 -22.36 9.23 -28.20
CA LYS A 480 -23.41 8.24 -27.94
C LYS A 480 -24.64 9.01 -27.47
N LYS A 481 -25.72 8.95 -28.25
CA LYS A 481 -27.06 9.36 -27.82
C LYS A 481 -27.55 8.46 -26.70
#